data_AF-A0A7X6AUP0-F1
#
_entry.id   AF-A0A7X6AUP0-F1
#
_cell.length_a   1.000
_cell.length_b   1.000
_cell.length_c   1.000
_cell.angle_alpha   90.00
_cell.angle_beta   90.00
_cell.angle_gamma   90.00
#
_symmetry.space_group_name_H-M   'P 1'
#
loop_
_entity.id
_entity.type
_entity.pdbx_description
1 polymer ?
#
loop_
_entity_poly.entity_id
_entity_poly.type
_entity_poly.pdbx_seq_one_letter_code
_entity_poly.pdbx_strand_id
1 'polypeptide(L)'
;MYTPDDSPDGHVARLADRVEAEQIATAQAVMSLSRGILDAGVPVAPTECAHLLKRLTECLGDVLLVAESRGGRLPAPNPLEPEAECVPEAKS
;
A
#
# COMPACT_ATOMS: atom_id res chain seq x y z
N MET A 1 10.04 -10.03 -30.72
CA MET A 1 8.80 -9.57 -30.05
C MET A 1 8.89 -10.00 -28.61
N TYR A 2 9.05 -9.06 -27.68
CA TYR A 2 9.12 -9.36 -26.24
C TYR A 2 7.69 -9.35 -25.73
N THR A 3 7.14 -10.53 -25.42
CA THR A 3 5.92 -10.62 -24.62
C THR A 3 6.34 -10.44 -23.17
N PRO A 4 5.83 -9.42 -22.46
CA PRO A 4 5.94 -9.39 -21.01
C PRO A 4 5.43 -10.74 -20.50
N ASP A 5 6.25 -11.43 -19.73
CA ASP A 5 5.82 -12.63 -19.02
C ASP A 5 4.89 -12.15 -17.91
N ASP A 6 3.57 -12.24 -18.15
CA ASP A 6 2.50 -11.94 -17.19
C ASP A 6 2.39 -13.03 -16.09
N SER A 7 3.36 -13.95 -16.02
CA SER A 7 3.52 -14.85 -14.89
C SER A 7 3.67 -14.06 -13.59
N PRO A 8 3.01 -14.48 -12.49
CA PRO A 8 3.18 -13.88 -11.18
C PRO A 8 4.62 -13.96 -10.65
N ASP A 9 5.45 -14.87 -11.18
CA ASP A 9 6.88 -14.97 -10.88
C ASP A 9 7.78 -14.39 -12.00
N GLY A 10 7.18 -13.72 -12.98
CA GLY A 10 7.87 -13.14 -14.13
C GLY A 10 8.80 -11.98 -13.76
N HIS A 11 9.67 -11.59 -14.69
CA HIS A 11 10.58 -10.45 -14.48
C HIS A 11 9.83 -9.13 -14.20
N VAL A 12 8.69 -8.92 -14.85
CA VAL A 12 7.85 -7.73 -14.67
C VAL A 12 7.21 -7.73 -13.28
N ALA A 13 6.68 -8.86 -12.82
CA ALA A 13 6.11 -8.99 -11.48
C ALA A 13 7.15 -8.66 -10.38
N ARG A 14 8.37 -9.20 -10.48
CA ARG A 14 9.44 -8.88 -9.52
C ARG A 14 9.88 -7.42 -9.54
N LEU A 15 9.84 -6.76 -10.70
CA LEU A 15 10.12 -5.33 -10.80
C LEU A 15 9.00 -4.52 -10.14
N ALA A 16 7.73 -4.88 -10.40
CA ALA A 16 6.58 -4.27 -9.77
C ALA A 16 6.67 -4.41 -8.24
N ASP A 17 6.95 -5.60 -7.70
CA ASP A 17 7.08 -5.81 -6.25
C ASP A 17 8.14 -4.91 -5.60
N ARG A 18 9.26 -4.65 -6.31
CA ARG A 18 10.30 -3.74 -5.81
C ARG A 18 9.83 -2.29 -5.78
N VAL A 19 9.20 -1.82 -6.85
CA VAL A 19 8.65 -0.46 -6.93
C VAL A 19 7.56 -0.27 -5.87
N GLU A 20 6.68 -1.26 -5.71
CA GLU A 20 5.63 -1.25 -4.68
C GLU A 20 6.24 -1.16 -3.27
N ALA A 21 7.33 -1.89 -2.99
CA ALA A 21 8.01 -1.82 -1.69
C ALA A 21 8.62 -0.44 -1.41
N GLU A 22 9.23 0.21 -2.41
CA GLU A 22 9.78 1.57 -2.30
C GLU A 22 8.67 2.61 -2.07
N GLN A 23 7.53 2.48 -2.77
CA GLN A 23 6.36 3.33 -2.59
C GLN A 23 5.76 3.20 -1.18
N ILE A 24 5.61 1.98 -0.67
CA ILE A 24 5.13 1.72 0.70
C ILE A 24 6.08 2.32 1.74
N ALA A 25 7.38 2.14 1.58
CA ALA A 25 8.38 2.71 2.50
C ALA A 25 8.32 4.25 2.51
N THR A 26 8.16 4.86 1.34
CA THR A 26 7.99 6.32 1.20
C THR A 26 6.73 6.80 1.92
N ALA A 27 5.60 6.11 1.72
CA ALA A 27 4.34 6.43 2.39
C ALA A 27 4.46 6.34 3.93
N GLN A 28 5.13 5.31 4.45
CA GLN A 28 5.37 5.15 5.89
C GLN A 28 6.24 6.28 6.46
N ALA A 29 7.28 6.72 5.73
CA ALA A 29 8.13 7.82 6.15
C ALA A 29 7.34 9.14 6.21
N VAL A 30 6.54 9.45 5.19
CA VAL A 30 5.67 10.63 5.16
C VAL A 30 4.66 10.57 6.31
N MET A 31 4.01 9.43 6.54
CA MET A 31 3.05 9.26 7.64
C MET A 31 3.71 9.49 9.01
N SER A 32 4.93 8.99 9.21
CA SER A 32 5.67 9.15 10.47
C SER A 32 6.01 10.62 10.73
N LEU A 33 6.48 11.34 9.70
CA LEU A 33 6.77 12.78 9.80
C LEU A 33 5.50 13.58 10.08
N SER A 34 4.41 13.31 9.35
CA SER A 34 3.13 13.98 9.57
C SER A 34 2.61 13.77 10.99
N ARG A 35 2.72 12.54 11.51
CA ARG A 35 2.32 12.24 12.88
C ARG A 35 3.18 12.97 13.91
N GLY A 36 4.50 13.01 13.72
CA GLY A 36 5.39 13.77 14.59
C GLY A 36 5.05 15.26 14.65
N ILE A 37 4.67 15.86 13.53
CA ILE A 37 4.25 17.27 13.47
C ILE A 37 2.93 17.49 14.22
N LEU A 38 1.96 16.60 14.05
CA LEU A 38 0.66 16.68 14.74
C LEU A 38 0.82 16.47 16.26
N ASP A 39 1.63 15.50 16.67
CA ASP A 39 1.84 15.14 18.08
C ASP A 39 2.66 16.21 18.84
N ALA A 40 3.49 16.98 18.14
CA ALA A 40 4.28 18.06 18.75
C ALA A 40 3.43 19.23 19.28
N GLY A 41 2.16 19.35 18.83
CA GLY A 41 1.22 20.36 19.34
C GLY A 41 1.63 21.82 19.07
N VAL A 42 2.59 22.04 18.18
CA VAL A 42 3.10 23.36 17.80
C VAL A 42 2.30 23.89 16.61
N PRO A 43 2.00 25.20 16.54
CA PRO A 43 1.37 25.77 15.35
C PRO A 43 2.23 25.53 14.10
N VAL A 44 1.66 24.87 13.10
CA VAL A 44 2.30 24.60 11.81
C VAL A 44 2.01 25.76 10.86
N ALA A 45 3.03 26.23 10.13
CA ALA A 45 2.82 27.31 9.18
C ALA A 45 1.88 26.86 8.04
N PRO A 46 1.00 27.73 7.49
CA PRO A 46 0.07 27.33 6.42
C PRO A 46 0.77 26.71 5.20
N THR A 47 1.97 27.17 4.87
CA THR A 47 2.79 26.64 3.78
C THR A 47 3.31 25.23 4.06
N GLU A 48 3.70 24.94 5.29
CA GLU A 48 4.12 23.61 5.73
C GLU A 48 2.93 22.64 5.73
N CYS A 49 1.77 23.09 6.21
CA CYS A 49 0.51 22.34 6.11
C CYS A 49 0.17 21.98 4.65
N ALA A 50 0.25 22.95 3.73
CA ALA A 50 -0.01 22.70 2.31
C ALA A 50 1.00 21.70 1.70
N HIS A 51 2.27 21.81 2.08
CA HIS A 51 3.30 20.86 1.65
C HIS A 51 3.03 19.44 2.17
N LEU A 52 2.70 19.28 3.45
CA LEU A 52 2.37 18.00 4.05
C LEU A 52 1.13 17.37 3.39
N LEU A 53 0.06 18.15 3.20
CA LEU A 53 -1.15 17.67 2.53
C LEU A 53 -0.87 17.19 1.10
N LYS A 54 -0.04 17.91 0.36
CA LYS A 54 0.41 17.49 -0.97
C LYS A 54 1.14 16.15 -0.92
N ARG A 55 2.14 16.00 -0.05
CA ARG A 55 2.91 14.74 0.09
C ARG A 55 2.05 13.58 0.54
N LEU A 56 1.12 13.81 1.47
CA LEU A 56 0.16 12.79 1.91
C LEU A 56 -0.74 12.34 0.76
N THR A 57 -1.22 13.27 -0.07
CA THR A 57 -2.08 12.96 -1.22
C THR A 57 -1.33 12.17 -2.30
N GLU A 58 -0.07 12.55 -2.57
CA GLU A 58 0.81 11.82 -3.49
C GLU A 58 1.05 10.38 -2.99
N CYS A 59 1.43 10.19 -1.72
CA CYS A 59 1.64 8.86 -1.15
C CYS A 59 0.36 8.02 -1.09
N LEU A 60 -0.80 8.63 -0.84
CA LEU A 60 -2.08 7.92 -0.89
C LEU A 60 -2.40 7.45 -2.32
N GLY A 61 -2.12 8.30 -3.32
CA GLY A 61 -2.25 7.92 -4.73
C GLY A 61 -1.36 6.73 -5.09
N ASP A 62 -0.10 6.73 -4.64
CA ASP A 62 0.81 5.60 -4.84
C ASP A 62 0.26 4.31 -4.19
N VAL A 63 -0.22 4.38 -2.95
CA VAL A 63 -0.81 3.22 -2.23
C VAL A 63 -2.05 2.68 -2.95
N LEU A 64 -2.89 3.54 -3.50
CA LEU A 64 -4.07 3.12 -4.28
C LEU A 64 -3.66 2.37 -5.55
N LEU A 65 -2.62 2.82 -6.26
CA LEU A 65 -2.09 2.12 -7.43
C LEU A 65 -1.50 0.75 -7.08
N VAL A 66 -0.77 0.66 -5.97
CA VAL A 66 -0.28 -0.62 -5.44
C VAL A 66 -1.45 -1.56 -5.12
N ALA A 67 -2.51 -1.05 -4.49
CA ALA A 67 -3.69 -1.84 -4.14
C ALA A 67 -4.44 -2.34 -5.38
N GLU A 68 -4.62 -1.49 -6.40
CA GLU A 68 -5.23 -1.86 -7.68
C GLU A 68 -4.40 -2.93 -8.41
N SER A 69 -3.08 -2.72 -8.50
CA SER A 69 -2.13 -3.67 -9.10
C SER A 69 -2.18 -5.04 -8.41
N ARG A 70 -2.19 -5.07 -7.08
CA ARG A 70 -2.31 -6.32 -6.31
C ARG A 70 -3.67 -6.97 -6.45
N GLY A 71 -4.75 -6.18 -6.46
CA GLY A 71 -6.11 -6.66 -6.68
C GLY A 71 -6.25 -7.39 -8.02
N GLY A 72 -5.61 -6.89 -9.08
CA GLY A 72 -5.57 -7.56 -10.39
C GLY A 72 -4.78 -8.88 -10.42
N ARG A 73 -3.87 -9.11 -9.45
CA ARG A 73 -3.10 -10.37 -9.32
C ARG A 73 -3.79 -11.41 -8.42
N LEU A 74 -4.80 -11.01 -7.64
CA LEU A 74 -5.54 -11.96 -6.81
C LEU A 74 -6.31 -12.95 -7.72
N PRO A 75 -6.29 -14.25 -7.41
CA PRO A 75 -7.14 -15.20 -8.12
C PRO A 75 -8.60 -14.79 -7.97
N ALA A 76 -9.41 -15.05 -9.00
CA ALA A 76 -10.84 -14.82 -8.91
C ALA A 76 -11.40 -15.54 -7.66
N PRO A 77 -12.33 -14.91 -6.90
CA PRO A 77 -12.91 -15.54 -5.73
C PRO A 77 -13.43 -16.94 -6.08
N ASN A 78 -12.92 -17.97 -5.40
CA ASN A 78 -13.34 -19.34 -5.63
C ASN A 78 -14.78 -19.49 -5.10
N PRO A 79 -15.81 -19.69 -5.94
CA PRO A 79 -17.20 -19.78 -5.48
C PRO A 79 -17.48 -21.01 -4.59
N LEU A 80 -16.50 -21.92 -4.45
CA LEU A 80 -16.64 -23.20 -3.76
C LEU A 80 -15.78 -23.30 -2.49
N GLU A 81 -15.00 -22.27 -2.14
CA GLU A 81 -14.32 -22.21 -0.84
C GLU A 81 -15.26 -21.56 0.19
N PRO A 82 -15.70 -22.30 1.23
CA PRO A 82 -16.41 -21.66 2.33
C PRO A 82 -15.49 -20.63 2.96
N GLU A 83 -15.99 -19.41 3.17
CA GLU A 83 -15.33 -18.38 3.97
C GLU A 83 -14.80 -19.05 5.24
N ALA A 84 -13.50 -19.03 5.46
CA ALA A 84 -12.88 -19.71 6.59
C ALA A 84 -13.55 -19.22 7.87
N GLU A 85 -14.43 -20.06 8.43
CA GLU A 85 -15.15 -19.78 9.64
C GLU A 85 -14.10 -19.54 10.73
N CYS A 86 -14.18 -18.38 11.40
CA CYS A 86 -13.36 -18.08 12.56
C CYS A 86 -13.75 -19.08 13.65
N VAL A 87 -13.10 -20.24 13.68
CA VAL A 87 -13.32 -21.25 14.71
C VAL A 87 -12.72 -20.67 16.00
N PRO A 88 -13.52 -20.37 17.04
CA PRO A 88 -12.97 -19.86 18.28
C PRO A 88 -12.09 -20.95 18.89
N GLU A 89 -10.83 -20.60 19.22
CA GLU A 89 -9.94 -21.49 19.97
C GLU A 89 -10.65 -21.97 21.24
N ALA A 90 -10.90 -23.28 21.30
CA ALA A 90 -11.35 -23.93 22.52
C ALA A 90 -10.21 -23.88 23.53
N LYS A 91 -10.37 -23.00 24.53
CA LYS A 91 -9.53 -22.94 25.72
C LYS A 91 -9.49 -24.31 26.39
N SER A 92 -8.30 -24.90 26.50
CA SER A 92 -7.99 -25.98 27.47
C SER A 92 -7.01 -25.45 28.50
#